data_AF-A0A1A9APL8-F1
#
_entry.id   AF-A0A1A9APL8-F1
#
_cell.length_a   1.000
_cell.length_b   1.000
_cell.length_c   1.000
_cell.angle_alpha   90.00
_cell.angle_beta   90.00
_cell.angle_gamma   90.00
#
_symmetry.space_group_name_H-M   'P 1'
#
loop_
_entity.id
_entity.type
_entity.pdbx_description
1 polymer ?
#
loop_
_entity_poly.entity_id
_entity_poly.type
_entity_poly.pdbx_seq_one_letter_code
_entity_poly.pdbx_strand_id
1 'polypeptide(L)'
;MEFSEMYLSALPSKKFYKDMTKNYQDLSNYSQQCEQIIVSKSNDVKEICKKYLRYLEKNYTLWNKVVSGYDVCILLNYWIYDTLTGIYGPEYNSDIIDIAFSNLQLVLGYLNIDTTKKSFYERCKPNYEMFKHKDWDKRKELYEYYIDYTTIKQQSDIFDKQCKNFYEYIERKKPLYKHFQDLCISDNSSCPTFYCIINIF
;
A
#
# COMPACT_ATOMS: atom_id res chain seq x y z
N MET A 1 7.77 20.42 -18.06
CA MET A 1 7.21 19.34 -17.22
C MET A 1 8.23 19.07 -16.13
N GLU A 2 7.81 19.13 -14.87
CA GLU A 2 8.69 18.99 -13.71
C GLU A 2 9.21 17.55 -13.60
N PHE A 3 10.44 17.32 -13.11
CA PHE A 3 11.02 15.98 -12.97
C PHE A 3 10.09 15.01 -12.23
N SER A 4 9.45 15.50 -11.16
CA SER A 4 8.48 14.73 -10.36
C SER A 4 7.29 14.26 -11.20
N GLU A 5 6.70 15.18 -11.98
CA GLU A 5 5.52 14.91 -12.80
C GLU A 5 5.80 13.90 -13.91
N MET A 6 6.99 13.95 -14.51
CA MET A 6 7.33 13.09 -15.65
C MET A 6 7.87 11.71 -15.25
N TYR A 7 8.73 11.64 -14.23
CA TYR A 7 9.49 10.43 -13.91
C TYR A 7 8.93 9.73 -12.67
N LEU A 8 8.65 10.48 -11.60
CA LEU A 8 8.17 9.90 -10.35
C LEU A 8 6.70 9.48 -10.43
N SER A 9 5.87 10.13 -11.25
CA SER A 9 4.47 9.71 -11.47
C SER A 9 4.34 8.34 -12.15
N ALA A 10 5.39 7.92 -12.87
CA ALA A 10 5.44 6.65 -13.57
C ALA A 10 5.84 5.46 -12.68
N LEU A 11 6.23 5.72 -11.44
CA LEU A 11 6.62 4.70 -10.48
C LEU A 11 5.47 3.75 -10.12
N PRO A 12 5.73 2.45 -9.92
CA PRO A 12 4.68 1.47 -9.66
C PRO A 12 3.82 1.80 -8.43
N SER A 13 4.42 2.25 -7.31
CA SER A 13 3.67 2.65 -6.12
C SER A 13 2.71 3.82 -6.41
N LYS A 14 3.20 4.83 -7.16
CA LYS A 14 2.42 6.03 -7.53
C LYS A 14 1.29 5.69 -8.49
N LYS A 15 1.54 4.80 -9.46
CA LYS A 15 0.49 4.26 -10.34
C LYS A 15 -0.57 3.52 -9.54
N PHE A 16 -0.16 2.69 -8.57
CA PHE A 16 -1.07 1.95 -7.70
C PHE A 16 -1.98 2.91 -6.91
N TYR A 17 -1.43 3.89 -6.19
CA TYR A 17 -2.26 4.83 -5.41
C TYR A 17 -3.12 5.73 -6.30
N LYS A 18 -2.62 6.16 -7.46
CA LYS A 18 -3.44 6.86 -8.45
C LYS A 18 -4.61 5.99 -8.92
N ASP A 19 -4.43 4.68 -9.00
CA ASP A 19 -5.52 3.77 -9.35
C ASP A 19 -6.55 3.64 -8.23
N MET A 20 -6.07 3.42 -7.00
CA MET A 20 -6.91 3.26 -5.82
C MET A 20 -7.74 4.51 -5.49
N THR A 21 -7.26 5.70 -5.84
CA THR A 21 -7.97 6.95 -5.58
C THR A 21 -9.09 7.24 -6.58
N LYS A 22 -9.12 6.57 -7.74
CA LYS A 22 -10.14 6.81 -8.79
C LYS A 22 -11.55 6.44 -8.34
N ASN A 23 -12.51 7.24 -8.79
CA ASN A 23 -13.93 6.95 -8.66
C ASN A 23 -14.42 6.28 -9.94
N TYR A 24 -14.34 4.94 -9.94
CA TYR A 24 -14.80 4.15 -11.08
C TYR A 24 -16.32 4.08 -11.15
N GLN A 25 -16.86 4.04 -12.36
CA GLN A 25 -18.31 3.97 -12.61
C GLN A 25 -18.95 2.72 -12.02
N ASP A 26 -18.22 1.61 -11.94
CA ASP A 26 -18.69 0.32 -11.40
C ASP A 26 -18.52 0.19 -9.88
N LEU A 27 -18.13 1.24 -9.15
CA LEU A 27 -18.03 1.21 -7.68
C LEU A 27 -19.36 0.92 -7.00
N SER A 28 -20.48 1.34 -7.58
CA SER A 28 -21.81 1.08 -7.04
C SER A 28 -22.13 -0.41 -6.90
N ASN A 29 -21.50 -1.27 -7.71
CA ASN A 29 -21.71 -2.72 -7.70
C ASN A 29 -21.27 -3.39 -6.39
N TYR A 30 -20.47 -2.70 -5.57
CA TYR A 30 -19.94 -3.20 -4.30
C TYR A 30 -20.68 -2.63 -3.08
N SER A 31 -21.72 -1.82 -3.29
CA SER A 31 -22.36 -1.08 -2.19
C SER A 31 -23.01 -2.02 -1.18
N GLN A 32 -23.74 -3.04 -1.66
CA GLN A 32 -24.45 -3.99 -0.79
C GLN A 32 -23.49 -4.72 0.16
N GLN A 33 -22.33 -5.14 -0.35
CA GLN A 33 -21.30 -5.81 0.44
C GLN A 33 -20.68 -4.88 1.48
N CYS A 34 -20.70 -3.57 1.26
CA CYS A 34 -20.14 -2.59 2.20
C CYS A 34 -21.16 -2.08 3.21
N GLU A 35 -22.47 -2.37 3.06
CA GLU A 35 -23.50 -1.88 4.00
C GLU A 35 -23.32 -2.39 5.43
N GLN A 36 -22.70 -3.56 5.59
CA GLN A 36 -22.40 -4.16 6.89
C GLN A 36 -21.33 -3.41 7.71
N ILE A 37 -20.69 -2.39 7.14
CA ILE A 37 -19.71 -1.57 7.85
C ILE A 37 -20.42 -0.61 8.81
N ILE A 38 -20.27 -0.86 10.11
CA ILE A 38 -20.86 -0.06 11.18
C ILE A 38 -19.74 0.55 12.03
N VAL A 39 -19.30 1.74 11.65
CA VAL A 39 -18.25 2.53 12.33
C VAL A 39 -18.56 4.04 12.27
N SER A 40 -17.85 4.84 13.06
CA SER A 40 -17.85 6.31 12.86
C SER A 40 -17.33 6.65 11.47
N LYS A 41 -17.81 7.75 10.85
CA LYS A 41 -17.47 8.10 9.44
C LYS A 41 -17.77 6.96 8.45
N SER A 42 -18.85 6.19 8.71
CA SER A 42 -19.25 5.00 7.94
C SER A 42 -19.27 5.22 6.43
N ASN A 43 -19.77 6.36 5.95
CA ASN A 43 -19.81 6.65 4.51
C ASN A 43 -18.42 6.63 3.86
N ASP A 44 -17.41 7.24 4.51
CA ASP A 44 -16.04 7.26 3.99
C ASP A 44 -15.41 5.86 3.99
N VAL A 45 -15.65 5.09 5.06
CA VAL A 45 -15.16 3.71 5.18
C VAL A 45 -15.86 2.77 4.19
N LYS A 46 -17.14 3.00 3.89
CA LYS A 46 -17.88 2.29 2.84
C LYS A 46 -17.31 2.60 1.45
N GLU A 47 -16.88 3.83 1.19
CA GLU A 47 -16.18 4.15 -0.08
C GLU A 47 -14.83 3.44 -0.20
N ILE A 48 -14.04 3.37 0.89
CA ILE A 48 -12.81 2.56 0.93
C ILE A 48 -13.12 1.10 0.64
N CYS A 49 -14.16 0.54 1.26
CA CYS A 49 -14.60 -0.83 1.04
C CYS A 49 -14.95 -1.10 -0.44
N LYS A 50 -15.72 -0.23 -1.09
CA LYS A 50 -16.07 -0.39 -2.51
C LYS A 50 -14.82 -0.43 -3.39
N LYS A 51 -13.88 0.48 -3.15
CA LYS A 51 -12.60 0.55 -3.88
C LYS A 51 -11.74 -0.68 -3.65
N TYR A 52 -11.67 -1.15 -2.41
CA TYR A 52 -10.97 -2.37 -2.02
C TYR A 52 -11.54 -3.61 -2.72
N LEU A 53 -12.85 -3.84 -2.62
CA LEU A 53 -13.51 -4.99 -3.25
C LEU A 53 -13.37 -4.97 -4.77
N ARG A 54 -13.53 -3.80 -5.38
CA ARG A 54 -13.28 -3.62 -6.81
C ARG A 54 -11.85 -3.98 -7.19
N TYR A 55 -10.87 -3.49 -6.44
CA TYR A 55 -9.48 -3.78 -6.72
C TYR A 55 -9.23 -5.29 -6.71
N LEU A 56 -9.76 -6.00 -5.71
CA LEU A 56 -9.62 -7.45 -5.63
C LEU A 56 -10.24 -8.16 -6.84
N GLU A 57 -11.45 -7.77 -7.22
CA GLU A 57 -12.18 -8.43 -8.31
C GLU A 57 -11.54 -8.17 -9.68
N LYS A 58 -11.02 -6.97 -9.93
CA LYS A 58 -10.46 -6.61 -11.25
C LYS A 58 -9.01 -7.03 -11.44
N ASN A 59 -8.24 -7.19 -10.35
CA ASN A 59 -6.79 -7.39 -10.44
C ASN A 59 -6.31 -8.81 -10.10
N TYR A 60 -7.17 -9.75 -9.70
CA TYR A 60 -6.75 -11.12 -9.38
C TYR A 60 -6.05 -11.84 -10.56
N THR A 61 -6.44 -11.53 -11.80
CA THR A 61 -5.82 -12.13 -12.99
C THR A 61 -4.42 -11.59 -13.26
N LEU A 62 -4.14 -10.34 -12.90
CA LEU A 62 -2.80 -9.75 -12.99
C LEU A 62 -1.86 -10.42 -11.99
N TRP A 63 -2.36 -10.73 -10.79
CA TRP A 63 -1.60 -11.52 -9.81
C TRP A 63 -1.27 -12.94 -10.31
N ASN A 64 -2.23 -13.64 -10.93
CA ASN A 64 -1.99 -14.96 -11.50
C ASN A 64 -1.00 -14.96 -12.69
N LYS A 65 -0.78 -13.81 -13.33
CA LYS A 65 0.10 -13.67 -14.49
C LYS A 65 1.49 -13.14 -14.13
N VAL A 66 1.61 -12.38 -13.04
CA VAL A 66 2.82 -11.61 -12.77
C VAL A 66 3.55 -12.19 -11.56
N VAL A 67 4.70 -12.76 -11.86
CA VAL A 67 5.87 -12.96 -11.00
C VAL A 67 6.40 -11.58 -10.56
N SER A 68 5.58 -10.73 -9.93
CA SER A 68 6.02 -9.41 -9.49
C SER A 68 6.88 -9.65 -8.27
N GLY A 69 8.12 -9.19 -8.30
CA GLY A 69 9.05 -9.31 -7.17
C GLY A 69 8.57 -8.64 -5.87
N TYR A 70 7.38 -8.04 -5.86
CA TYR A 70 6.76 -7.42 -4.70
C TYR A 70 5.29 -7.84 -4.55
N ASP A 71 4.79 -7.69 -3.32
CA ASP A 71 3.44 -8.07 -2.90
C ASP A 71 2.49 -6.87 -2.92
N VAL A 72 1.63 -6.82 -3.93
CA VAL A 72 0.65 -5.74 -4.06
C VAL A 72 -0.36 -5.69 -2.91
N CYS A 73 -0.59 -6.80 -2.21
CA CYS A 73 -1.45 -6.83 -1.04
C CYS A 73 -0.87 -5.95 0.09
N ILE A 74 0.45 -5.85 0.22
CA ILE A 74 1.10 -4.98 1.22
C ILE A 74 0.82 -3.51 0.87
N LEU A 75 0.96 -3.10 -0.40
CA LEU A 75 0.59 -1.74 -0.84
C LEU A 75 -0.90 -1.42 -0.59
N LEU A 76 -1.78 -2.40 -0.84
CA LEU A 76 -3.20 -2.25 -0.62
C LEU A 76 -3.53 -2.05 0.85
N ASN A 77 -2.90 -2.82 1.73
CA ASN A 77 -3.01 -2.65 3.18
C ASN A 77 -2.56 -1.26 3.62
N TYR A 78 -1.39 -0.80 3.15
CA TYR A 78 -0.91 0.55 3.44
C TYR A 78 -1.85 1.63 2.92
N TRP A 79 -2.41 1.49 1.72
CA TRP A 79 -3.37 2.45 1.19
C TRP A 79 -4.63 2.55 2.06
N ILE A 80 -5.19 1.41 2.49
CA ILE A 80 -6.38 1.39 3.35
C ILE A 80 -6.07 2.12 4.66
N TYR A 81 -4.98 1.74 5.35
CA TYR A 81 -4.66 2.29 6.66
C TYR A 81 -4.32 3.78 6.61
N ASP A 82 -3.55 4.20 5.61
CA ASP A 82 -3.20 5.60 5.36
C ASP A 82 -4.44 6.45 5.04
N THR A 83 -5.36 5.92 4.23
CA THR A 83 -6.62 6.61 3.90
C THR A 83 -7.51 6.74 5.14
N LEU A 84 -7.63 5.68 5.95
CA LEU A 84 -8.36 5.73 7.22
C LEU A 84 -7.72 6.75 8.18
N THR A 85 -6.40 6.79 8.26
CA THR A 85 -5.67 7.76 9.10
C THR A 85 -5.94 9.19 8.65
N GLY A 86 -5.95 9.47 7.34
CA GLY A 86 -6.33 10.77 6.79
C GLY A 86 -7.79 11.16 7.06
N ILE A 87 -8.69 10.17 7.07
CA ILE A 87 -10.12 10.38 7.40
C ILE A 87 -10.29 10.69 8.88
N TYR A 88 -9.73 9.89 9.79
CA TYR A 88 -9.94 10.05 11.23
C TYR A 88 -9.07 11.16 11.85
N GLY A 89 -7.93 11.46 11.23
CA GLY A 89 -6.95 12.43 11.72
C GLY A 89 -5.88 11.77 12.62
N PRO A 90 -4.70 12.39 12.73
CA PRO A 90 -3.56 11.85 13.49
C PRO A 90 -3.77 11.90 15.01
N GLU A 91 -4.75 12.68 15.46
CA GLU A 91 -5.12 12.92 16.86
C GLU A 91 -6.17 11.93 17.38
N TYR A 92 -6.70 11.06 16.50
CA TYR A 92 -7.63 10.00 16.87
C TYR A 92 -6.90 8.72 17.34
N ASN A 93 -7.55 7.99 18.26
CA ASN A 93 -7.04 6.74 18.82
C ASN A 93 -6.81 5.68 17.72
N SER A 94 -5.66 5.02 17.73
CA SER A 94 -5.34 3.85 16.89
C SER A 94 -6.47 2.81 16.91
N ASP A 95 -7.15 2.66 18.05
CA ASP A 95 -8.26 1.72 18.21
C ASP A 95 -9.40 1.97 17.22
N ILE A 96 -9.72 3.24 16.89
CA ILE A 96 -10.82 3.55 15.97
C ILE A 96 -10.44 3.21 14.52
N ILE A 97 -9.19 3.50 14.15
CA ILE A 97 -8.64 3.13 12.84
C ILE A 97 -8.62 1.60 12.72
N ASP A 98 -8.17 0.91 13.76
CA ASP A 98 -8.09 -0.56 13.80
C ASP A 98 -9.48 -1.20 13.74
N ILE A 99 -10.50 -0.62 14.37
CA ILE A 99 -11.91 -1.06 14.25
C ILE A 99 -12.41 -0.88 12.80
N ALA A 100 -12.19 0.28 12.18
CA ALA A 100 -12.59 0.52 10.80
C ALA A 100 -11.88 -0.42 9.82
N PHE A 101 -10.58 -0.64 10.04
CA PHE A 101 -9.78 -1.58 9.27
C PHE A 101 -10.26 -3.02 9.43
N SER A 102 -10.61 -3.44 10.65
CA SER A 102 -11.12 -4.78 10.95
C SER A 102 -12.49 -5.05 10.32
N ASN A 103 -13.34 -4.02 10.18
CA ASN A 103 -14.62 -4.15 9.48
C ASN A 103 -14.44 -4.57 8.01
N LEU A 104 -13.34 -4.18 7.37
CA LEU A 104 -13.03 -4.63 6.00
C LEU A 104 -12.69 -6.14 5.94
N GLN A 105 -12.09 -6.69 7.00
CA GLN A 105 -11.87 -8.15 7.11
C GLN A 105 -13.20 -8.89 7.25
N LEU A 106 -14.12 -8.35 8.07
CA LEU A 106 -15.47 -8.90 8.21
C LEU A 106 -16.17 -8.93 6.86
N VAL A 107 -16.09 -7.84 6.10
CA VAL A 107 -16.70 -7.75 4.77
C VAL A 107 -16.26 -8.91 3.87
N LEU A 108 -14.95 -9.20 3.81
CA LEU A 108 -14.44 -10.33 3.03
C LEU A 108 -15.00 -11.67 3.48
N GLY A 109 -15.13 -11.87 4.80
CA GLY A 109 -15.66 -13.11 5.38
C GLY A 109 -17.08 -13.43 4.94
N TYR A 110 -17.86 -12.43 4.53
CA TYR A 110 -19.22 -12.60 4.03
C TYR A 110 -19.33 -12.74 2.51
N LEU A 111 -18.22 -12.62 1.77
CA LEU A 111 -18.23 -12.74 0.31
C LEU A 111 -18.31 -14.21 -0.12
N ASN A 112 -19.17 -14.48 -1.11
CA ASN A 112 -19.14 -15.74 -1.84
C ASN A 112 -18.06 -15.68 -2.94
N ILE A 113 -16.83 -16.04 -2.59
CA ILE A 113 -15.66 -15.92 -3.47
C ILE A 113 -15.47 -17.21 -4.26
N ASP A 114 -15.32 -17.06 -5.59
CA ASP A 114 -14.94 -18.16 -6.49
C ASP A 114 -13.63 -18.82 -6.03
N THR A 115 -13.55 -20.14 -6.06
CA THR A 115 -12.38 -20.92 -5.63
C THR A 115 -11.09 -20.49 -6.34
N THR A 116 -11.18 -20.07 -7.60
CA THR A 116 -10.05 -19.57 -8.40
C THR A 116 -9.50 -18.22 -7.90
N LYS A 117 -10.29 -17.46 -7.14
CA LYS A 117 -9.93 -16.14 -6.59
C LYS A 117 -9.58 -16.20 -5.11
N LYS A 118 -9.96 -17.28 -4.41
CA LYS A 118 -9.87 -17.40 -2.95
C LYS A 118 -8.46 -17.14 -2.42
N SER A 119 -7.43 -17.72 -3.05
CA SER A 119 -6.04 -17.54 -2.61
C SER A 119 -5.59 -16.08 -2.62
N PHE A 120 -5.98 -15.33 -3.66
CA PHE A 120 -5.66 -13.92 -3.79
C PHE A 120 -6.39 -13.08 -2.74
N TYR A 121 -7.68 -13.34 -2.52
CA TYR A 121 -8.49 -12.63 -1.52
C TYR A 121 -7.97 -12.87 -0.10
N GLU A 122 -7.62 -14.11 0.25
CA GLU A 122 -7.05 -14.45 1.56
C GLU A 122 -5.68 -13.78 1.78
N ARG A 123 -4.82 -13.77 0.76
CA ARG A 123 -3.51 -13.08 0.83
C ARG A 123 -3.67 -11.56 0.99
N CYS A 124 -4.62 -10.97 0.27
CA CYS A 124 -4.91 -9.54 0.31
C CYS A 124 -5.88 -9.13 1.42
N LYS A 125 -6.19 -10.04 2.35
CA LYS A 125 -6.98 -9.73 3.53
C LYS A 125 -6.31 -8.60 4.32
N PRO A 126 -7.06 -7.61 4.82
CA PRO A 126 -6.50 -6.56 5.65
C PRO A 126 -5.73 -7.19 6.81
N ASN A 127 -4.50 -6.76 7.07
CA ASN A 127 -3.63 -7.28 8.11
C ASN A 127 -3.25 -6.17 9.09
N TYR A 128 -3.96 -6.09 10.22
CA TYR A 128 -3.73 -5.04 11.21
C TYR A 128 -2.36 -5.17 11.89
N GLU A 129 -1.75 -6.36 11.89
CA GLU A 129 -0.41 -6.60 12.45
C GLU A 129 0.66 -5.71 11.79
N MET A 130 0.44 -5.32 10.52
CA MET A 130 1.35 -4.42 9.79
C MET A 130 1.47 -3.03 10.42
N PHE A 131 0.50 -2.62 11.23
CA PHE A 131 0.39 -1.26 11.77
C PHE A 131 0.61 -1.18 13.27
N LYS A 132 0.97 -2.31 13.91
CA LYS A 132 1.30 -2.34 15.35
C LYS A 132 2.54 -1.54 15.71
N HIS A 133 3.45 -1.36 14.75
CA HIS A 133 4.65 -0.58 14.98
C HIS A 133 4.37 0.92 14.81
N LYS A 134 4.87 1.72 15.76
CA LYS A 134 4.72 3.18 15.74
C LYS A 134 5.29 3.85 14.48
N ASP A 135 6.21 3.18 13.79
CA ASP A 135 6.87 3.65 12.57
C ASP A 135 6.25 3.04 11.28
N TRP A 136 4.97 2.66 11.32
CA TRP A 136 4.28 2.07 10.16
C TRP A 136 4.34 2.95 8.91
N ASP A 137 4.37 4.28 9.07
CA ASP A 137 4.47 5.28 8.02
C ASP A 137 5.85 5.24 7.33
N LYS A 138 6.92 5.09 8.10
CA LYS A 138 8.27 4.82 7.56
C LYS A 138 8.34 3.46 6.90
N ARG A 139 7.67 2.44 7.44
CA ARG A 139 7.64 1.09 6.84
C ARG A 139 6.93 1.12 5.49
N LYS A 140 5.83 1.89 5.39
CA LYS A 140 5.15 2.19 4.13
C LYS A 140 6.11 2.84 3.14
N GLU A 141 6.80 3.91 3.53
CA GLU A 141 7.75 4.60 2.65
C GLU A 141 8.88 3.67 2.16
N LEU A 142 9.41 2.82 3.05
CA LEU A 142 10.45 1.85 2.70
C LEU A 142 9.93 0.83 1.69
N TYR A 143 8.69 0.36 1.88
CA TYR A 143 8.06 -0.59 0.97
C TYR A 143 7.71 0.04 -0.40
N GLU A 144 7.25 1.29 -0.43
CA GLU A 144 7.06 2.04 -1.68
C GLU A 144 8.39 2.15 -2.43
N TYR A 145 9.47 2.52 -1.73
CA TYR A 145 10.78 2.66 -2.35
C TYR A 145 11.34 1.33 -2.85
N TYR A 146 11.16 0.23 -2.10
CA TYR A 146 11.49 -1.12 -2.56
C TYR A 146 10.89 -1.43 -3.93
N ILE A 147 9.60 -1.15 -4.07
CA ILE A 147 8.83 -1.42 -5.28
C ILE A 147 9.28 -0.51 -6.43
N ASP A 148 9.55 0.75 -6.12
CA ASP A 148 9.88 1.76 -7.11
C ASP A 148 11.32 1.66 -7.61
N TYR A 149 12.21 1.06 -6.81
CA TYR A 149 13.65 1.07 -7.05
C TYR A 149 14.06 0.54 -8.42
N THR A 150 13.50 -0.59 -8.88
CA THR A 150 13.80 -1.12 -10.22
C THR A 150 13.45 -0.13 -11.32
N THR A 151 12.30 0.55 -11.18
CA THR A 151 11.87 1.56 -12.16
C THR A 151 12.76 2.79 -12.09
N ILE A 152 13.12 3.25 -10.89
CA ILE A 152 14.04 4.38 -10.68
C ILE A 152 15.38 4.10 -11.34
N LYS A 153 15.97 2.91 -11.12
CA LYS A 153 17.24 2.50 -11.69
C LYS A 153 17.19 2.48 -13.22
N GLN A 154 16.16 1.86 -13.80
CA GLN A 154 16.00 1.83 -15.26
C GLN A 154 15.85 3.24 -15.84
N GLN A 155 15.06 4.10 -15.20
CA GLN A 155 14.91 5.48 -15.65
C GLN A 155 16.22 6.27 -15.49
N SER A 156 16.99 6.08 -14.42
CA SER A 156 18.27 6.77 -14.24
C SER A 156 19.30 6.37 -15.30
N ASP A 157 19.28 5.10 -15.74
CA ASP A 157 20.19 4.59 -16.78
C ASP A 157 19.81 5.09 -18.19
N ILE A 158 18.52 5.38 -18.42
CA ILE A 158 18.01 5.84 -19.73
C ILE A 158 18.09 7.37 -19.85
N PHE A 159 17.81 8.09 -18.77
CA PHE A 159 17.65 9.54 -18.77
C PHE A 159 18.84 10.22 -18.10
N ASP A 160 20.04 10.10 -18.69
CA ASP A 160 21.29 10.65 -18.15
C ASP A 160 21.20 12.13 -17.73
N LYS A 161 20.46 12.94 -18.50
CA LYS A 161 20.25 14.37 -18.19
C LYS A 161 19.54 14.60 -16.84
N GLN A 162 18.83 13.59 -16.34
CA GLN A 162 18.11 13.59 -15.07
C GLN A 162 18.84 12.81 -13.99
N CYS A 163 20.04 12.28 -14.25
CA CYS A 163 20.82 11.49 -13.29
C CYS A 163 20.98 12.23 -11.96
N LYS A 164 21.27 13.54 -11.97
CA LYS A 164 21.34 14.37 -10.76
C LYS A 164 20.03 14.35 -9.95
N ASN A 165 18.88 14.44 -10.62
CA ASN A 165 17.58 14.45 -9.95
C ASN A 165 17.23 13.08 -9.36
N PHE A 166 17.56 11.99 -10.06
CA PHE A 166 17.43 10.63 -9.51
C PHE A 166 18.36 10.40 -8.33
N TYR A 167 19.62 10.84 -8.43
CA TYR A 167 20.57 10.79 -7.32
C TYR A 167 20.04 11.54 -6.10
N GLU A 168 19.57 12.78 -6.26
CA GLU A 168 18.97 13.55 -5.17
C GLU A 168 17.74 12.86 -4.56
N TYR A 169 16.90 12.20 -5.38
CA TYR A 169 15.76 11.43 -4.88
C TYR A 169 16.21 10.23 -4.04
N ILE A 170 17.21 9.47 -4.49
CA ILE A 170 17.76 8.30 -3.78
C ILE A 170 18.45 8.75 -2.48
N GLU A 171 19.25 9.81 -2.53
CA GLU A 171 19.94 10.38 -1.37
C GLU A 171 18.97 10.78 -0.26
N ARG A 172 17.79 11.34 -0.61
CA ARG A 172 16.75 11.67 0.37
C ARG A 172 16.21 10.45 1.12
N LYS A 173 16.42 9.22 0.64
CA LYS A 173 16.04 7.99 1.34
C LYS A 173 17.04 7.56 2.40
N LYS A 174 18.26 8.13 2.45
CA LYS A 174 19.28 7.75 3.45
C LYS A 174 18.80 7.76 4.91
N PRO A 175 18.08 8.79 5.40
CA PRO A 175 17.58 8.78 6.78
C PRO A 175 16.59 7.63 7.06
N LEU A 176 15.80 7.24 6.07
CA LEU A 176 14.88 6.11 6.16
C LEU A 176 15.64 4.79 6.35
N TYR A 177 16.70 4.57 5.55
CA TYR A 177 17.57 3.40 5.72
C TYR A 177 18.28 3.39 7.07
N LYS A 178 18.80 4.53 7.50
CA LYS A 178 19.45 4.65 8.81
C LYS A 178 18.49 4.29 9.95
N HIS A 179 17.25 4.78 9.90
CA HIS A 179 16.21 4.44 10.89
C HIS A 179 16.02 2.92 11.01
N PHE A 180 15.89 2.21 9.89
CA PHE A 180 15.71 0.76 9.92
C PHE A 180 16.98 -0.02 10.21
N GLN A 181 18.15 0.48 9.80
CA GLN A 181 19.43 -0.09 10.21
C GLN A 181 19.58 -0.09 11.73
N ASP A 182 19.37 1.07 12.35
CA ASP A 182 19.45 1.23 13.80
C ASP A 182 18.40 0.37 14.51
N LEU A 183 17.15 0.35 14.00
CA LEU A 183 16.08 -0.49 14.52
C LEU A 183 16.44 -1.98 14.48
N CYS A 184 16.85 -2.50 13.32
CA CYS A 184 17.15 -3.92 13.14
C CYS A 184 18.39 -4.36 13.94
N ILE A 185 19.35 -3.47 14.19
CA ILE A 185 20.48 -3.72 15.10
C ILE A 185 20.01 -3.80 16.56
N SER A 186 19.15 -2.86 16.97
CA SER A 186 18.67 -2.75 18.36
C SER A 186 17.65 -3.84 18.73
N ASP A 187 16.77 -4.20 17.82
CA ASP A 187 15.73 -5.21 17.97
C ASP A 187 15.45 -5.86 16.61
N ASN A 188 16.15 -6.98 16.38
CA ASN A 188 15.99 -7.77 15.16
C ASN A 188 14.56 -8.30 14.97
N SER A 189 13.78 -8.49 16.05
CA SER A 189 12.39 -8.97 15.94
C SER A 189 11.43 -7.92 15.38
N SER A 190 11.76 -6.64 15.54
CA SER A 190 11.02 -5.51 14.98
C SER A 190 11.45 -5.14 13.56
N CYS A 191 12.47 -5.81 13.00
CA CYS A 191 13.00 -5.52 11.68
C CYS A 191 11.96 -5.82 10.57
N PRO A 192 11.66 -4.90 9.63
CA PRO A 192 10.76 -5.20 8.52
C PRO A 192 11.32 -6.35 7.67
N THR A 193 10.50 -7.35 7.37
CA THR A 193 10.94 -8.54 6.58
C THR A 193 11.48 -8.18 5.20
N PHE A 194 11.01 -7.09 4.61
CA PHE A 194 11.46 -6.59 3.31
C PHE A 194 12.72 -5.71 3.40
N TYR A 195 13.20 -5.35 4.59
CA TYR A 195 14.42 -4.54 4.76
C TYR A 195 15.67 -5.27 4.24
N CYS A 196 15.83 -6.56 4.57
CA CYS A 196 16.98 -7.38 4.15
C CYS A 196 17.07 -7.62 2.63
N ILE A 197 16.00 -7.34 1.87
CA ILE A 197 15.96 -7.50 0.41
C ILE A 197 16.64 -6.31 -0.29
N ILE A 198 16.82 -5.19 0.41
CA ILE A 198 17.25 -3.92 -0.18
C ILE A 198 18.68 -3.56 0.27
N ASN A 199 19.68 -4.29 -0.21
CA ASN A 199 21.06 -3.83 -0.14
C ASN A 199 21.30 -2.79 -1.23
N ILE A 200 21.04 -1.51 -0.93
CA ILE A 200 21.32 -0.39 -1.85
C ILE A 200 22.64 0.32 -1.49
N PHE A 201 23.36 -0.09 -0.45
CA PHE A 201 24.71 0.37 -0.17
C PHE A 201 25.61 -0.77 0.29
#